data_AF-A0A7L9S5D2-F1
#
_entry.id   AF-A0A7L9S5D2-F1
#
_cell.length_a   1.000
_cell.length_b   1.000
_cell.length_c   1.000
_cell.angle_alpha   90.00
_cell.angle_beta   90.00
_cell.angle_gamma   90.00
#
_symmetry.space_group_name_H-M   'P 1'
#
loop_
_entity.id
_entity.type
_entity.pdbx_description
1 polymer ?
#
loop_
_entity_poly.entity_id
_entity_poly.type
_entity_poly.pdbx_seq_one_letter_code
_entity_poly.pdbx_strand_id
1 'polypeptide(L)'
;MKQYTQLKTINWLTLILLSFSFTASAQKLIWLKPIESDLTMEGSRITSGAALDLMQFVASQIDNVEHEFHAYPVKRSWYLIQRELSVDKVYCFWGADYHKERESWGIFTQPAAITLPYMVAVRKNELTDYTSNGAIEVTKLLNDDYTTVIYDKVINAWTKIIDRVENKDIVKVSGINQDLSDHTVLMLERKRIDFGYVSYRAIANLDLFNNPKIDLYEIHEMSLLNEKSSRMLCSKTPLGKQYSELIDSALTSIQQNRELNHKLRDLTFKSEGYPENLKARFNERWHKAFPTSTVSLEIKGE
;
A
#
# COMPACT_ATOMS: atom_id res chain seq x y z
N MET A 1 -33.95 -22.98 88.13
CA MET A 1 -33.17 -23.77 87.15
C MET A 1 -33.98 -23.83 85.87
N LYS A 2 -33.63 -23.26 84.71
CA LYS A 2 -32.37 -22.83 84.12
C LYS A 2 -32.58 -21.50 83.37
N GLN A 3 -31.57 -20.62 83.42
CA GLN A 3 -31.33 -19.56 82.44
C GLN A 3 -31.01 -20.17 81.07
N TYR A 4 -31.24 -19.43 79.97
CA TYR A 4 -30.34 -19.22 78.81
C TYR A 4 -31.09 -18.31 77.81
N THR A 5 -30.80 -17.00 77.72
CA THR A 5 -29.77 -16.30 76.92
C THR A 5 -30.13 -16.13 75.43
N GLN A 6 -29.97 -14.88 74.98
CA GLN A 6 -30.24 -14.26 73.69
C GLN A 6 -29.67 -14.98 72.46
N LEU A 7 -30.16 -14.64 71.25
CA LEU A 7 -29.31 -14.01 70.23
C LEU A 7 -30.14 -13.42 69.06
N LYS A 8 -29.83 -12.16 68.73
CA LYS A 8 -30.27 -11.42 67.54
C LYS A 8 -29.75 -12.10 66.28
N THR A 9 -30.62 -12.33 65.29
CA THR A 9 -30.19 -12.56 63.90
C THR A 9 -30.50 -11.31 63.08
N ILE A 10 -29.44 -10.55 62.83
CA ILE A 10 -29.43 -9.43 61.90
C ILE A 10 -29.36 -10.03 60.50
N ASN A 11 -30.34 -9.70 59.66
CA ASN A 11 -30.48 -10.18 58.29
C ASN A 11 -29.46 -9.45 57.39
N TRP A 12 -28.20 -9.93 57.38
CA TRP A 12 -27.18 -9.52 56.40
C TRP A 12 -27.22 -10.49 55.22
N LEU A 13 -27.98 -10.15 54.19
CA LEU A 13 -27.85 -10.77 52.87
C LEU A 13 -28.18 -9.74 51.79
N THR A 14 -27.48 -8.60 51.84
CA THR A 14 -27.32 -7.74 50.68
C THR A 14 -26.27 -8.40 49.79
N LEU A 15 -26.74 -9.24 48.88
CA LEU A 15 -25.96 -9.86 47.82
C LEU A 15 -25.46 -8.74 46.89
N ILE A 16 -24.26 -8.21 47.14
CA ILE A 16 -23.56 -7.33 46.20
C ILE A 16 -23.17 -8.22 45.01
N LEU A 17 -24.04 -8.26 44.00
CA LEU A 17 -23.68 -8.63 42.63
C LEU A 17 -22.67 -7.58 42.14
N LEU A 18 -21.40 -7.84 42.40
CA LEU A 18 -20.28 -7.24 41.68
C LEU A 18 -20.44 -7.67 40.22
N SER A 19 -21.17 -6.84 39.46
CA SER A 19 -21.13 -6.82 38.01
C SER A 19 -19.69 -6.53 37.61
N PHE A 20 -18.88 -7.58 37.47
CA PHE A 20 -17.65 -7.50 36.69
C PHE A 20 -18.08 -7.23 35.25
N SER A 21 -18.23 -5.95 34.92
CA SER A 21 -18.12 -5.49 33.54
C SER A 21 -16.71 -5.87 33.11
N PHE A 22 -16.56 -7.05 32.51
CA PHE A 22 -15.44 -7.31 31.62
C PHE A 22 -15.55 -6.25 30.53
N THR A 23 -14.83 -5.14 30.69
CA THR A 23 -14.48 -4.30 29.56
C THR A 23 -13.67 -5.21 28.65
N ALA A 24 -14.32 -5.79 27.65
CA ALA A 24 -13.62 -6.47 26.58
C ALA A 24 -12.54 -5.48 26.09
N SER A 25 -11.28 -5.85 26.26
CA SER A 25 -10.18 -5.02 25.77
C SER A 25 -10.47 -4.74 24.31
N ALA A 26 -10.59 -3.45 23.94
CA ALA A 26 -10.87 -3.07 22.57
C ALA A 26 -9.79 -3.69 21.68
N GLN A 27 -10.20 -4.60 20.79
CA GLN A 27 -9.28 -5.27 19.89
C GLN A 27 -8.75 -4.24 18.89
N LYS A 28 -7.43 -4.16 18.74
CA LYS A 28 -6.77 -3.11 17.97
C LYS A 28 -6.34 -3.59 16.59
N LEU A 29 -6.65 -2.80 15.57
CA LEU A 29 -6.12 -2.96 14.22
C LEU A 29 -5.03 -1.93 13.97
N ILE A 30 -3.78 -2.40 13.83
CA ILE A 30 -2.65 -1.55 13.49
C ILE A 30 -2.36 -1.64 11.99
N TRP A 31 -2.61 -0.55 11.30
CA TRP A 31 -2.32 -0.35 9.89
C TRP A 31 -0.84 -0.02 9.72
N LEU A 32 -0.13 -0.79 8.90
CA LEU A 32 1.29 -0.59 8.62
C LEU A 32 1.48 -0.05 7.21
N LYS A 33 2.31 1.00 7.09
CA LYS A 33 2.81 1.51 5.81
C LYS A 33 4.35 1.60 5.84
N PRO A 34 5.04 1.52 4.70
CA PRO A 34 6.43 1.98 4.62
C PRO A 34 6.56 3.44 5.02
N ILE A 35 7.76 3.83 5.47
CA ILE A 35 8.10 5.25 5.61
C ILE A 35 8.16 5.86 4.20
N GLU A 36 7.45 6.97 4.03
CA GLU A 36 7.21 7.66 2.78
C GLU A 36 7.46 9.15 2.96
N SER A 37 7.91 9.83 1.91
CA SER A 37 8.40 11.22 2.00
C SER A 37 7.34 12.27 2.35
N ASP A 38 6.05 11.97 2.19
CA ASP A 38 4.94 12.86 2.52
C ASP A 38 4.33 12.60 3.92
N LEU A 39 4.88 11.63 4.67
CA LEU A 39 4.36 11.27 5.99
C LEU A 39 5.00 12.12 7.09
N THR A 40 4.15 12.67 7.96
CA THR A 40 4.59 13.19 9.26
C THR A 40 4.36 12.11 10.33
N MET A 41 5.32 11.98 11.26
CA MET A 41 5.30 10.92 12.27
C MET A 41 5.68 11.43 13.65
N GLU A 42 5.07 10.86 14.69
CA GLU A 42 5.50 10.96 16.08
C GLU A 42 5.88 9.56 16.58
N GLY A 43 7.19 9.32 16.75
CA GLY A 43 7.71 7.97 16.93
C GLY A 43 7.40 7.10 15.70
N SER A 44 6.65 6.01 15.88
CA SER A 44 6.18 5.18 14.76
C SER A 44 4.79 5.53 14.26
N ARG A 45 4.03 6.39 14.97
CA ARG A 45 2.66 6.75 14.60
C ARG A 45 2.68 7.77 13.47
N ILE A 46 1.87 7.53 12.45
CA ILE A 46 1.65 8.47 11.35
C ILE A 46 0.62 9.51 11.82
N THR A 47 0.96 10.79 11.73
CA THR A 47 0.10 11.90 12.17
C THR A 47 -0.48 12.71 11.00
N SER A 48 0.14 12.67 9.83
CA SER A 48 -0.40 13.23 8.58
C SER A 48 0.25 12.60 7.35
N GLY A 49 -0.36 12.80 6.18
CA GLY A 49 0.14 12.35 4.88
C GLY A 49 -0.96 11.69 4.04
N ALA A 50 -0.76 11.59 2.73
CA ALA A 50 -1.80 11.07 1.83
C ALA A 50 -2.12 9.59 2.08
N ALA A 51 -1.12 8.79 2.49
CA ALA A 51 -1.37 7.41 2.87
C ALA A 51 -2.20 7.29 4.17
N LEU A 52 -2.09 8.26 5.10
CA LEU A 52 -2.94 8.28 6.29
C LEU A 52 -4.39 8.58 5.89
N ASP A 53 -4.62 9.59 5.03
CA ASP A 53 -5.96 9.95 4.54
C ASP A 53 -6.65 8.71 3.91
N LEU A 54 -5.91 7.95 3.10
CA LEU A 54 -6.39 6.72 2.46
C LEU A 54 -6.71 5.61 3.48
N MET A 55 -5.77 5.30 4.39
CA MET A 55 -5.98 4.25 5.38
C MET A 55 -7.11 4.59 6.35
N GLN A 56 -7.22 5.85 6.78
CA GLN A 56 -8.31 6.34 7.63
C GLN A 56 -9.67 6.25 6.93
N PHE A 57 -9.72 6.57 5.63
CA PHE A 57 -10.95 6.42 4.86
C PHE A 57 -11.44 4.98 4.87
N VAL A 58 -10.58 4.00 4.61
CA VAL A 58 -10.97 2.57 4.64
C VAL A 58 -11.31 2.12 6.07
N ALA A 59 -10.50 2.53 7.05
CA ALA A 59 -10.74 2.22 8.46
C ALA A 59 -12.10 2.75 8.95
N SER A 60 -12.52 3.94 8.49
CA SER A 60 -13.82 4.53 8.85
C SER A 60 -15.04 3.73 8.38
N GLN A 61 -14.83 2.73 7.51
CA GLN A 61 -15.88 1.81 7.04
C GLN A 61 -15.91 0.50 7.83
N ILE A 62 -15.13 0.39 8.91
CA ILE A 62 -15.05 -0.77 9.79
C ILE A 62 -15.48 -0.34 11.20
N ASP A 63 -16.71 -0.66 11.58
CA ASP A 63 -17.26 -0.27 12.87
C ASP A 63 -16.64 -1.05 14.04
N ASN A 64 -16.65 -0.43 15.23
CA ASN A 64 -16.29 -1.06 16.51
C ASN A 64 -14.85 -1.61 16.58
N VAL A 65 -13.91 -1.03 15.84
CA VAL A 65 -12.49 -1.39 15.89
C VAL A 65 -11.67 -0.17 16.32
N GLU A 66 -10.73 -0.36 17.24
CA GLU A 66 -9.73 0.66 17.55
C GLU A 66 -8.61 0.61 16.50
N HIS A 67 -8.38 1.73 15.80
CA HIS A 67 -7.40 1.81 14.73
C HIS A 67 -6.15 2.61 15.13
N GLU A 68 -4.97 2.09 14.81
CA GLU A 68 -3.70 2.81 14.91
C GLU A 68 -2.96 2.75 13.56
N PHE A 69 -2.29 3.85 13.17
CA PHE A 69 -1.63 3.96 11.87
C PHE A 69 -0.12 4.17 12.08
N HIS A 70 0.68 3.20 11.67
CA HIS A 70 2.11 3.15 11.97
C HIS A 70 2.93 3.04 10.68
N ALA A 71 4.10 3.69 10.67
CA ALA A 71 5.08 3.54 9.61
C ALA A 71 6.36 2.88 10.12
N TYR A 72 6.84 1.89 9.38
CA TYR A 72 8.09 1.19 9.65
C TYR A 72 8.81 0.83 8.34
N PRO A 73 10.13 0.59 8.37
CA PRO A 73 10.81 -0.05 7.25
C PRO A 73 10.13 -1.38 6.88
N VAL A 74 10.01 -1.66 5.58
CA VAL A 74 9.30 -2.85 5.04
C VAL A 74 9.68 -4.15 5.75
N LYS A 75 10.98 -4.38 5.98
CA LYS A 75 11.47 -5.59 6.69
C LYS A 75 10.95 -5.69 8.13
N ARG A 76 10.82 -4.55 8.83
CA ARG A 76 10.27 -4.50 10.18
C ARG A 76 8.77 -4.79 10.16
N SER A 77 8.04 -4.27 9.19
CA SER A 77 6.62 -4.58 9.03
C SER A 77 6.37 -6.07 8.78
N TRP A 78 7.18 -6.72 7.93
CA TRP A 78 7.13 -8.17 7.75
C TRP A 78 7.41 -8.94 9.02
N TYR A 79 8.42 -8.52 9.78
CA TYR A 79 8.71 -9.12 11.08
C TYR A 79 7.54 -9.03 12.05
N LEU A 80 6.89 -7.86 12.14
CA LEU A 80 5.72 -7.65 13.00
C LEU A 80 4.54 -8.54 12.59
N ILE A 81 4.25 -8.65 11.29
CA ILE A 81 3.19 -9.52 10.78
C ILE A 81 3.44 -11.00 11.11
N GLN A 82 4.66 -11.48 10.87
CA GLN A 82 5.04 -12.89 11.04
C GLN A 82 5.11 -13.34 12.50
N ARG A 83 5.42 -12.42 13.41
CA ARG A 83 5.71 -12.73 14.82
C ARG A 83 4.60 -12.31 15.77
N GLU A 84 3.50 -11.76 15.27
CA GLU A 84 2.37 -11.38 16.12
C GLU A 84 1.67 -12.62 16.67
N LEU A 85 1.55 -12.66 17.99
CA LEU A 85 0.93 -13.75 18.76
C LEU A 85 -0.19 -13.25 19.67
N SER A 86 -0.43 -11.94 19.71
CA SER A 86 -1.40 -11.32 20.58
C SER A 86 -2.83 -11.63 20.16
N VAL A 87 -3.70 -11.70 21.16
CA VAL A 87 -5.14 -11.94 21.01
C VAL A 87 -5.96 -10.66 20.96
N ASP A 88 -5.34 -9.52 21.24
CA ASP A 88 -5.99 -8.20 21.35
C ASP A 88 -5.56 -7.22 20.24
N LYS A 89 -4.65 -7.64 19.36
CA LYS A 89 -4.02 -6.76 18.38
C LYS A 89 -3.61 -7.52 17.14
N VAL A 90 -3.79 -6.89 15.97
CA VAL A 90 -3.31 -7.41 14.69
C VAL A 90 -2.59 -6.31 13.91
N TYR A 91 -1.54 -6.70 13.19
CA TYR A 91 -0.91 -5.85 12.20
C TYR A 91 -1.43 -6.19 10.80
N CYS A 92 -1.79 -5.17 10.03
CA CYS A 92 -2.12 -5.29 8.61
C CYS A 92 -1.30 -4.30 7.79
N PHE A 93 -0.48 -4.79 6.87
CA PHE A 93 0.35 -3.95 6.00
C PHE A 93 -0.41 -3.57 4.73
N TRP A 94 -0.53 -2.27 4.48
CA TRP A 94 -1.15 -1.71 3.29
C TRP A 94 -0.17 -1.66 2.11
N GLY A 95 -0.61 -2.11 0.93
CA GLY A 95 0.20 -2.08 -0.28
C GLY A 95 1.12 -3.30 -0.45
N ALA A 96 0.73 -4.45 0.09
CA ALA A 96 1.46 -5.69 -0.10
C ALA A 96 1.17 -6.29 -1.49
N ASP A 97 2.21 -6.42 -2.31
CA ASP A 97 2.16 -7.25 -3.51
C ASP A 97 1.87 -8.71 -3.14
N TYR A 98 1.01 -9.35 -3.93
CA TYR A 98 0.72 -10.77 -3.77
C TYR A 98 1.94 -11.60 -4.15
N HIS A 99 2.33 -12.48 -3.23
CA HIS A 99 3.39 -13.44 -3.41
C HIS A 99 2.97 -14.70 -2.63
N LYS A 100 2.92 -15.85 -3.31
CA LYS A 100 2.45 -17.11 -2.71
C LYS A 100 3.20 -17.47 -1.43
N GLU A 101 4.51 -17.21 -1.38
CA GLU A 101 5.33 -17.44 -0.18
C GLU A 101 4.83 -16.66 1.04
N ARG A 102 4.24 -15.46 0.84
CA ARG A 102 3.76 -14.59 1.92
C ARG A 102 2.45 -15.07 2.54
N GLU A 103 1.76 -16.02 1.92
CA GLU A 103 0.62 -16.72 2.54
C GLU A 103 1.06 -17.56 3.74
N SER A 104 2.36 -17.91 3.83
CA SER A 104 2.91 -18.52 5.04
C SER A 104 3.09 -17.50 6.18
N TRP A 105 3.16 -16.20 5.88
CA TRP A 105 3.41 -15.11 6.83
C TRP A 105 2.13 -14.47 7.36
N GLY A 106 1.11 -14.37 6.50
CA GLY A 106 -0.09 -13.58 6.77
C GLY A 106 -1.28 -14.00 5.90
N ILE A 107 -2.36 -13.26 6.03
CA ILE A 107 -3.61 -13.43 5.29
C ILE A 107 -3.77 -12.21 4.38
N PHE A 108 -3.94 -12.45 3.08
CA PHE A 108 -4.19 -11.39 2.11
C PHE A 108 -5.66 -11.05 2.03
N THR A 109 -5.96 -9.76 1.94
CA THR A 109 -7.26 -9.24 1.52
C THR A 109 -7.39 -9.30 0.00
N GLN A 110 -8.57 -8.97 -0.51
CA GLN A 110 -8.77 -8.59 -1.89
C GLN A 110 -7.95 -7.33 -2.25
N PRO A 111 -7.67 -7.11 -3.55
CA PRO A 111 -6.98 -5.90 -4.00
C PRO A 111 -7.75 -4.63 -3.64
N ALA A 112 -7.04 -3.63 -3.12
CA ALA A 112 -7.62 -2.35 -2.71
C ALA A 112 -7.27 -1.19 -3.65
N ALA A 113 -6.34 -1.40 -4.60
CA ALA A 113 -5.90 -0.36 -5.52
C ALA A 113 -5.53 -0.91 -6.91
N ILE A 114 -5.08 0.00 -7.76
CA ILE A 114 -4.35 -0.30 -8.98
C ILE A 114 -2.96 0.34 -8.92
N THR A 115 -2.06 -0.11 -9.78
CA THR A 115 -0.75 0.53 -9.98
C THR A 115 -0.56 0.86 -11.46
N LEU A 116 -0.14 2.09 -11.75
CA LEU A 116 0.31 2.44 -13.10
C LEU A 116 1.69 1.81 -13.39
N PRO A 117 2.00 1.48 -14.66
CA PRO A 117 3.32 0.96 -15.04
C PRO A 117 4.42 1.89 -14.53
N TYR A 118 5.55 1.37 -14.05
CA TYR A 118 6.63 2.26 -13.64
C TYR A 118 7.14 3.09 -14.81
N MET A 119 7.75 4.23 -14.47
CA MET A 119 8.35 5.13 -15.44
C MET A 119 9.87 4.92 -15.48
N VAL A 120 10.41 4.97 -16.69
CA VAL A 120 11.83 5.12 -16.93
C VAL A 120 12.12 6.59 -17.27
N ALA A 121 13.18 7.13 -16.68
CA ALA A 121 13.77 8.39 -17.10
C ALA A 121 14.92 8.11 -18.06
N VAL A 122 15.00 8.92 -19.12
CA VAL A 122 16.11 8.92 -20.08
C VAL A 122 16.52 10.37 -20.33
N ARG A 123 17.71 10.60 -20.90
CA ARG A 123 18.10 11.93 -21.35
C ARG A 123 17.23 12.39 -22.52
N LYS A 124 16.93 13.69 -22.59
CA LYS A 124 16.06 14.30 -23.61
C LYS A 124 16.50 13.92 -25.03
N ASN A 125 15.55 13.49 -25.85
CA ASN A 125 15.74 13.08 -27.25
C ASN A 125 16.67 11.85 -27.45
N GLU A 126 17.04 11.15 -26.37
CA GLU A 126 17.74 9.88 -26.48
C GLU A 126 16.74 8.71 -26.42
N LEU A 127 17.12 7.58 -27.01
CA LEU A 127 16.33 6.35 -27.04
C LEU A 127 14.95 6.47 -27.72
N THR A 128 14.69 7.54 -28.49
CA THR A 128 13.41 7.76 -29.17
C THR A 128 13.01 6.59 -30.08
N ASP A 129 13.99 5.95 -30.72
CA ASP A 129 13.78 4.82 -31.64
C ASP A 129 13.37 3.52 -30.92
N TYR A 130 13.51 3.48 -29.59
CA TYR A 130 13.06 2.36 -28.74
C TYR A 130 11.64 2.58 -28.21
N THR A 131 11.05 3.74 -28.44
CA THR A 131 9.75 4.10 -27.91
C THR A 131 8.63 3.66 -28.85
N SER A 132 7.54 3.16 -28.28
CA SER A 132 6.30 2.89 -28.98
C SER A 132 5.14 3.30 -28.09
N ASN A 133 4.33 4.25 -28.58
CA ASN A 133 3.17 4.78 -27.85
C ASN A 133 3.49 5.27 -26.43
N GLY A 134 4.63 5.92 -26.23
CA GLY A 134 5.06 6.45 -24.93
C GLY A 134 5.57 5.40 -23.93
N ALA A 135 5.79 4.16 -24.39
CA ALA A 135 6.40 3.10 -23.61
C ALA A 135 7.72 2.64 -24.23
N ILE A 136 8.59 2.07 -23.42
CA ILE A 136 9.87 1.46 -23.83
C ILE A 136 9.95 0.03 -23.32
N GLU A 137 10.59 -0.85 -24.08
CA GLU A 137 10.91 -2.21 -23.63
C GLU A 137 12.30 -2.23 -22.99
N VAL A 138 12.35 -2.36 -21.68
CA VAL A 138 13.60 -2.32 -20.90
C VAL A 138 14.51 -3.50 -21.24
N THR A 139 13.94 -4.69 -21.44
CA THR A 139 14.71 -5.88 -21.86
C THR A 139 15.42 -5.66 -23.18
N LYS A 140 14.80 -4.93 -24.12
CA LYS A 140 15.42 -4.59 -25.40
C LYS A 140 16.61 -3.64 -25.21
N LEU A 141 16.46 -2.60 -24.39
CA LEU A 141 17.58 -1.67 -24.10
C LEU A 141 18.78 -2.41 -23.50
N LEU A 142 18.55 -3.31 -22.54
CA LEU A 142 19.63 -4.06 -21.90
C LEU A 142 20.34 -5.01 -22.87
N ASN A 143 19.61 -5.64 -23.80
CA ASN A 143 20.19 -6.50 -24.83
C ASN A 143 21.00 -5.73 -25.88
N ASP A 144 20.71 -4.45 -26.06
CA ASP A 144 21.42 -3.53 -26.96
C ASP A 144 22.51 -2.73 -26.20
N ASP A 145 23.02 -3.28 -25.08
CA ASP A 145 24.13 -2.77 -24.27
C ASP A 145 23.92 -1.38 -23.63
N TYR A 146 22.68 -0.91 -23.48
CA TYR A 146 22.41 0.31 -22.73
C TYR A 146 22.53 0.09 -21.22
N THR A 147 23.15 1.05 -20.54
CA THR A 147 23.47 0.94 -19.12
C THR A 147 22.34 1.45 -18.23
N THR A 148 22.06 0.76 -17.14
CA THR A 148 21.14 1.23 -16.10
C THR A 148 21.68 1.08 -14.68
N VAL A 149 20.91 1.48 -13.67
CA VAL A 149 21.26 1.39 -12.25
C VAL A 149 20.36 0.42 -11.49
N ILE A 150 20.96 -0.36 -10.59
CA ILE A 150 20.23 -1.07 -9.52
C ILE A 150 20.79 -0.71 -8.16
N TYR A 151 19.90 -0.65 -7.18
CA TYR A 151 20.24 -0.35 -5.80
C TYR A 151 20.21 -1.61 -4.95
N ASP A 152 21.29 -1.86 -4.22
CA ASP A 152 21.41 -3.07 -3.42
C ASP A 152 20.28 -3.19 -2.40
N LYS A 153 19.78 -4.42 -2.24
CA LYS A 153 18.70 -4.77 -1.29
C LYS A 153 17.32 -4.20 -1.62
N VAL A 154 17.17 -3.51 -2.77
CA VAL A 154 15.87 -3.13 -3.31
C VAL A 154 15.39 -4.26 -4.21
N ILE A 155 14.19 -4.79 -3.93
CA ILE A 155 13.55 -5.81 -4.76
C ILE A 155 12.15 -5.30 -5.09
N ASN A 156 11.92 -5.00 -6.37
CA ASN A 156 10.64 -4.47 -6.88
C ASN A 156 10.39 -4.94 -8.33
N ALA A 157 9.36 -4.42 -9.00
CA ALA A 157 9.07 -4.80 -10.37
C ALA A 157 10.21 -4.45 -11.35
N TRP A 158 10.89 -3.32 -11.14
CA TRP A 158 12.06 -2.91 -11.93
C TRP A 158 13.21 -3.92 -11.87
N THR A 159 13.64 -4.30 -10.67
CA THR A 159 14.74 -5.28 -10.53
C THR A 159 14.37 -6.65 -11.10
N LYS A 160 13.10 -7.06 -10.98
CA LYS A 160 12.60 -8.31 -11.58
C LYS A 160 12.64 -8.31 -13.11
N ILE A 161 12.45 -7.16 -13.75
CA ILE A 161 12.55 -7.05 -15.22
C ILE A 161 14.01 -7.16 -15.63
N ILE A 162 14.88 -6.41 -14.95
CA ILE A 162 16.33 -6.46 -15.16
C ILE A 162 16.89 -7.88 -14.96
N ASP A 163 16.41 -8.61 -13.95
CA ASP A 163 16.87 -9.96 -13.64
C ASP A 163 16.60 -11.00 -14.74
N ARG A 164 15.71 -10.70 -15.71
CA ARG A 164 15.40 -11.59 -16.85
C ARG A 164 16.46 -11.54 -17.95
N VAL A 165 17.34 -10.55 -17.95
CA VAL A 165 18.40 -10.40 -18.94
C VAL A 165 19.69 -10.99 -18.35
N GLU A 166 20.41 -11.82 -19.11
CA GLU A 166 21.64 -12.49 -18.64
C GLU A 166 22.87 -11.59 -18.81
N ASN A 167 23.05 -11.04 -20.02
CA ASN A 167 24.14 -10.14 -20.36
C ASN A 167 23.62 -8.70 -20.30
N LYS A 168 23.97 -7.98 -19.24
CA LYS A 168 23.46 -6.62 -18.99
C LYS A 168 24.51 -5.74 -18.37
N ASP A 169 24.60 -4.50 -18.86
CA ASP A 169 25.41 -3.47 -18.21
C ASP A 169 24.61 -2.77 -17.12
N ILE A 170 25.08 -2.91 -15.88
CA ILE A 170 24.41 -2.36 -14.71
C ILE A 170 25.42 -1.76 -13.76
N VAL A 171 25.20 -0.49 -13.43
CA VAL A 171 25.82 0.14 -12.27
C VAL A 171 25.09 -0.31 -11.00
N LYS A 172 25.77 -1.09 -10.16
CA LYS A 172 25.26 -1.47 -8.83
C LYS A 172 25.68 -0.43 -7.80
N VAL A 173 24.73 0.06 -7.01
CA VAL A 173 25.02 1.04 -5.96
C VAL A 173 24.55 0.52 -4.60
N SER A 174 25.50 0.43 -3.66
CA SER A 174 25.26 0.06 -2.27
C SER A 174 25.09 1.31 -1.40
N GLY A 175 24.04 1.35 -0.59
CA GLY A 175 23.94 2.29 0.54
C GLY A 175 23.87 3.77 0.15
N ILE A 176 22.66 4.28 0.00
CA ILE A 176 22.41 5.68 -0.32
C ILE A 176 21.55 6.31 0.79
N ASN A 177 21.98 7.48 1.27
CA ASN A 177 21.23 8.33 2.22
C ASN A 177 20.32 9.35 1.51
N GLN A 178 20.13 9.21 0.21
CA GLN A 178 19.32 10.05 -0.68
C GLN A 178 18.15 9.25 -1.28
N ASP A 179 17.13 9.92 -1.79
CA ASP A 179 16.09 9.27 -2.59
C ASP A 179 16.72 8.57 -3.82
N LEU A 180 16.29 7.34 -4.08
CA LEU A 180 16.84 6.52 -5.16
C LEU A 180 16.53 7.10 -6.53
N SER A 181 15.37 7.73 -6.71
CA SER A 181 14.96 8.34 -7.97
C SER A 181 15.77 9.60 -8.25
N ASP A 182 15.99 10.44 -7.24
CA ASP A 182 16.85 11.64 -7.36
C ASP A 182 18.26 11.24 -7.78
N HIS A 183 18.81 10.19 -7.17
CA HIS A 183 20.12 9.68 -7.53
C HIS A 183 20.15 9.10 -8.95
N THR A 184 19.11 8.40 -9.39
CA THR A 184 18.97 7.93 -10.78
C THR A 184 19.01 9.10 -11.76
N VAL A 185 18.25 10.18 -11.50
CA VAL A 185 18.25 11.37 -12.35
C VAL A 185 19.64 12.02 -12.39
N LEU A 186 20.33 12.12 -11.25
CA LEU A 186 21.70 12.65 -11.20
C LEU A 186 22.69 11.79 -12.03
N MET A 187 22.55 10.47 -12.00
CA MET A 187 23.39 9.57 -12.80
C MET A 187 23.13 9.72 -14.30
N LEU A 188 21.87 9.95 -14.71
CA LEU A 188 21.51 10.24 -16.09
C LEU A 188 22.16 11.55 -16.57
N GLU A 189 22.02 12.63 -15.79
CA GLU A 189 22.61 13.93 -16.11
C GLU A 189 24.14 13.86 -16.22
N ARG A 190 24.78 13.02 -15.41
CA ARG A 190 26.23 12.78 -15.41
C ARG A 190 26.69 11.76 -16.45
N LYS A 191 25.78 11.25 -17.30
CA LYS A 191 26.05 10.22 -18.31
C LYS A 191 26.73 8.98 -17.74
N ARG A 192 26.31 8.57 -16.54
CA ARG A 192 26.79 7.34 -15.87
C ARG A 192 25.92 6.12 -16.16
N ILE A 193 24.67 6.37 -16.57
CA ILE A 193 23.69 5.40 -17.05
C ILE A 193 22.94 6.04 -18.21
N ASP A 194 22.28 5.25 -19.05
CA ASP A 194 21.52 5.72 -20.21
C ASP A 194 20.03 5.87 -19.90
N PHE A 195 19.52 5.01 -19.02
CA PHE A 195 18.14 5.03 -18.57
C PHE A 195 18.04 4.55 -17.12
N GLY A 196 16.93 4.83 -16.43
CA GLY A 196 16.69 4.26 -15.10
C GLY A 196 15.29 4.51 -14.57
N TYR A 197 14.84 3.62 -13.68
CA TYR A 197 13.55 3.75 -13.00
C TYR A 197 13.50 5.01 -12.10
N VAL A 198 12.40 5.75 -12.21
CA VAL A 198 12.04 6.85 -11.31
C VAL A 198 10.62 6.64 -10.79
N SER A 199 10.41 6.85 -9.49
CA SER A 199 9.08 6.75 -8.90
C SER A 199 8.19 7.92 -9.32
N TYR A 200 6.87 7.70 -9.36
CA TYR A 200 5.91 8.76 -9.67
C TYR A 200 5.97 9.94 -8.70
N ARG A 201 6.24 9.66 -7.43
CA ARG A 201 6.43 10.71 -6.44
C ARG A 201 7.65 11.56 -6.72
N ALA A 202 8.77 10.95 -7.12
CA ALA A 202 9.95 11.71 -7.54
C ALA A 202 9.69 12.50 -8.83
N ILE A 203 8.94 11.93 -9.78
CA ILE A 203 8.49 12.66 -10.98
C ILE A 203 7.71 13.92 -10.60
N ALA A 204 6.78 13.81 -9.64
CA ALA A 204 6.01 14.95 -9.14
C ALA A 204 6.91 15.98 -8.43
N ASN A 205 7.76 15.52 -7.51
CA ASN A 205 8.60 16.39 -6.67
C ASN A 205 9.67 17.14 -7.47
N LEU A 206 10.25 16.50 -8.49
CA LEU A 206 11.29 17.08 -9.34
C LEU A 206 10.72 17.71 -10.62
N ASP A 207 9.40 17.70 -10.80
CA ASP A 207 8.70 18.16 -12.01
C ASP A 207 9.29 17.58 -13.31
N LEU A 208 9.55 16.26 -13.32
CA LEU A 208 10.27 15.61 -14.42
C LEU A 208 9.50 15.65 -15.75
N PHE A 209 8.18 15.81 -15.73
CA PHE A 209 7.38 15.97 -16.96
C PHE A 209 7.69 17.27 -17.71
N ASN A 210 8.06 18.34 -16.99
CA ASN A 210 8.43 19.63 -17.58
C ASN A 210 9.95 19.84 -17.65
N ASN A 211 10.74 18.82 -17.28
CA ASN A 211 12.18 18.93 -17.24
C ASN A 211 12.77 19.02 -18.67
N PRO A 212 13.60 20.02 -19.00
CA PRO A 212 14.13 20.19 -20.35
C PRO A 212 15.21 19.16 -20.74
N LYS A 213 15.71 18.37 -19.78
CA LYS A 213 16.82 17.42 -19.96
C LYS A 213 16.41 15.95 -19.88
N ILE A 214 15.17 15.66 -19.48
CA ILE A 214 14.70 14.30 -19.23
C ILE A 214 13.46 14.03 -20.08
N ASP A 215 13.39 12.84 -20.67
CA ASP A 215 12.16 12.26 -21.17
C ASP A 215 11.73 11.11 -20.26
N LEU A 216 10.41 10.92 -20.14
CA LEU A 216 9.80 9.88 -19.33
C LEU A 216 9.00 8.94 -20.22
N TYR A 217 9.26 7.65 -20.10
CA TYR A 217 8.51 6.60 -20.80
C TYR A 217 8.00 5.56 -19.82
N GLU A 218 6.91 4.91 -20.15
CA GLU A 218 6.45 3.77 -19.35
C GLU A 218 7.26 2.52 -19.64
N ILE A 219 7.39 1.67 -18.63
CA ILE A 219 7.99 0.34 -18.79
C ILE A 219 6.95 -0.59 -19.40
N HIS A 220 7.17 -0.99 -20.66
CA HIS A 220 6.24 -1.80 -21.44
C HIS A 220 5.91 -3.14 -20.76
N GLU A 221 6.91 -3.80 -20.18
CA GLU A 221 6.78 -5.10 -19.52
C GLU A 221 5.83 -5.06 -18.30
N MET A 222 5.59 -3.87 -17.73
CA MET A 222 4.64 -3.66 -16.64
C MET A 222 3.22 -3.36 -17.13
N SER A 223 3.05 -2.93 -18.38
CA SER A 223 1.72 -2.68 -18.96
C SER A 223 0.87 -3.96 -19.04
N LEU A 224 1.52 -5.12 -19.00
CA LEU A 224 0.93 -6.47 -19.07
C LEU A 224 0.57 -7.06 -17.69
N LEU A 225 0.95 -6.40 -16.59
CA LEU A 225 0.70 -6.91 -15.24
C LEU A 225 -0.75 -6.63 -14.80
N ASN A 226 -1.27 -7.49 -13.93
CA ASN A 226 -2.63 -7.36 -13.38
C ASN A 226 -2.90 -5.95 -12.88
N GLU A 227 -4.00 -5.35 -13.35
CA GLU A 227 -4.38 -3.98 -13.00
C GLU A 227 -4.68 -3.82 -11.51
N LYS A 228 -5.17 -4.89 -10.86
CA LYS A 228 -5.48 -4.93 -9.42
C LYS A 228 -4.24 -5.23 -8.59
N SER A 229 -3.88 -4.32 -7.69
CA SER A 229 -2.68 -4.40 -6.86
C SER A 229 -2.96 -3.98 -5.40
N SER A 230 -1.89 -3.80 -4.62
CA SER A 230 -1.93 -3.27 -3.25
C SER A 230 -2.96 -3.94 -2.35
N ARG A 231 -2.77 -5.25 -2.12
CA ARG A 231 -3.54 -5.97 -1.10
C ARG A 231 -3.06 -5.54 0.29
N MET A 232 -3.86 -5.87 1.29
CA MET A 232 -3.39 -5.80 2.67
C MET A 232 -2.94 -7.20 3.09
N LEU A 233 -1.83 -7.27 3.83
CA LEU A 233 -1.35 -8.52 4.43
C LEU A 233 -1.46 -8.40 5.95
N CYS A 234 -2.38 -9.17 6.55
CA CYS A 234 -2.60 -9.18 7.99
C CYS A 234 -1.88 -10.34 8.68
N SER A 235 -1.55 -10.19 9.96
CA SER A 235 -0.97 -11.27 10.78
C SER A 235 -1.81 -12.55 10.70
N LYS A 236 -1.14 -13.71 10.67
CA LYS A 236 -1.80 -15.02 10.53
C LYS A 236 -2.31 -15.57 11.88
N THR A 237 -3.20 -14.82 12.53
CA THR A 237 -3.86 -15.18 13.79
C THR A 237 -5.38 -15.30 13.58
N PRO A 238 -6.15 -15.89 14.52
CA PRO A 238 -7.61 -15.89 14.44
C PRO A 238 -8.21 -14.49 14.32
N LEU A 239 -7.68 -13.53 15.09
CA LEU A 239 -8.08 -12.11 15.00
C LEU A 239 -7.68 -11.51 13.65
N GLY A 240 -6.50 -11.87 13.12
CA GLY A 240 -6.08 -11.40 11.80
C GLY A 240 -6.95 -11.92 10.67
N LYS A 241 -7.45 -13.17 10.75
CA LYS A 241 -8.45 -13.69 9.83
C LYS A 241 -9.74 -12.87 9.88
N GLN A 242 -10.27 -12.65 11.09
CA GLN A 242 -11.47 -11.84 11.31
C GLN A 242 -11.32 -10.43 10.73
N TYR A 243 -10.20 -9.76 10.98
CA TYR A 243 -9.99 -8.40 10.48
C TYR A 243 -9.74 -8.36 8.98
N SER A 244 -9.07 -9.35 8.38
CA SER A 244 -9.00 -9.47 6.91
C SER A 244 -10.39 -9.58 6.29
N GLU A 245 -11.30 -10.36 6.88
CA GLU A 245 -12.69 -10.49 6.41
C GLU A 245 -13.48 -9.18 6.57
N LEU A 246 -13.32 -8.46 7.69
CA LEU A 246 -13.94 -7.13 7.88
C LEU A 246 -13.43 -6.11 6.87
N ILE A 247 -12.13 -6.10 6.61
CA ILE A 247 -11.50 -5.25 5.61
C ILE A 247 -12.03 -5.61 4.21
N ASP A 248 -12.13 -6.89 3.87
CA ASP A 248 -12.69 -7.31 2.58
C ASP A 248 -14.15 -6.88 2.43
N SER A 249 -14.95 -6.99 3.51
CA SER A 249 -16.32 -6.50 3.50
C SER A 249 -16.38 -5.00 3.27
N ALA A 250 -15.56 -4.22 3.98
CA ALA A 250 -15.49 -2.77 3.82
C ALA A 250 -15.06 -2.38 2.39
N LEU A 251 -14.02 -3.00 1.86
CA LEU A 251 -13.54 -2.76 0.49
C LEU A 251 -14.63 -3.08 -0.55
N THR A 252 -15.36 -4.18 -0.36
CA THR A 252 -16.47 -4.56 -1.23
C THR A 252 -17.57 -3.49 -1.20
N SER A 253 -17.98 -3.05 -0.01
CA SER A 253 -18.98 -2.00 0.14
C SER A 253 -18.54 -0.67 -0.48
N ILE A 254 -17.28 -0.28 -0.30
CA ILE A 254 -16.70 0.91 -0.92
C ILE A 254 -16.76 0.80 -2.44
N GLN A 255 -16.33 -0.32 -3.02
CA GLN A 255 -16.25 -0.52 -4.48
C GLN A 255 -17.64 -0.58 -5.14
N GLN A 256 -18.64 -1.10 -4.44
CA GLN A 256 -20.03 -1.17 -4.91
C GLN A 256 -20.76 0.18 -4.82
N ASN A 257 -20.33 1.08 -3.93
CA ASN A 257 -20.89 2.41 -3.81
C ASN A 257 -20.12 3.39 -4.71
N ARG A 258 -20.82 4.07 -5.64
CA ARG A 258 -20.19 4.98 -6.61
C ARG A 258 -19.39 6.12 -5.97
N GLU A 259 -19.94 6.77 -4.94
CA GLU A 259 -19.29 7.91 -4.29
C GLU A 259 -18.08 7.47 -3.48
N LEU A 260 -18.21 6.37 -2.73
CA LEU A 260 -17.10 5.81 -1.95
C LEU A 260 -15.99 5.28 -2.86
N ASN A 261 -16.33 4.62 -3.97
CA ASN A 261 -15.36 4.14 -4.95
C ASN A 261 -14.60 5.30 -5.60
N HIS A 262 -15.30 6.39 -5.97
CA HIS A 262 -14.65 7.62 -6.45
C HIS A 262 -13.69 8.21 -5.40
N LYS A 263 -14.11 8.26 -4.14
CA LYS A 263 -13.25 8.75 -3.05
C LYS A 263 -12.04 7.85 -2.82
N LEU A 264 -12.21 6.52 -2.86
CA LEU A 264 -11.11 5.55 -2.77
C LEU A 264 -10.10 5.76 -3.89
N ARG A 265 -10.59 5.93 -5.13
CA ARG A 265 -9.76 6.19 -6.31
C ARG A 265 -8.93 7.45 -6.13
N ASP A 266 -9.56 8.56 -5.76
CA ASP A 266 -8.88 9.86 -5.65
C ASP A 266 -7.86 9.86 -4.50
N LEU A 267 -8.19 9.22 -3.38
CA LEU A 267 -7.24 9.04 -2.26
C LEU A 267 -6.08 8.12 -2.63
N THR A 268 -6.34 7.03 -3.37
CA THR A 268 -5.29 6.15 -3.90
C THR A 268 -4.36 6.92 -4.82
N PHE A 269 -4.92 7.72 -5.74
CA PHE A 269 -4.13 8.49 -6.68
C PHE A 269 -3.15 9.42 -5.97
N LYS A 270 -3.65 10.14 -4.96
CA LYS A 270 -2.87 11.04 -4.11
C LYS A 270 -1.84 10.28 -3.27
N SER A 271 -2.22 9.17 -2.64
CA SER A 271 -1.34 8.37 -1.77
C SER A 271 -0.16 7.77 -2.53
N GLU A 272 -0.35 7.29 -3.76
CA GLU A 272 0.73 6.77 -4.59
C GLU A 272 1.65 7.89 -5.13
N GLY A 273 1.25 9.15 -4.97
CA GLY A 273 2.00 10.31 -5.41
C GLY A 273 2.01 10.46 -6.92
N TYR A 274 0.92 10.08 -7.61
CA TYR A 274 0.83 10.24 -9.05
C TYR A 274 0.71 11.73 -9.45
N PRO A 275 1.49 12.19 -10.45
CA PRO A 275 1.32 13.51 -11.04
C PRO A 275 -0.05 13.71 -11.71
N GLU A 276 -0.66 14.91 -11.59
CA GLU A 276 -2.03 15.20 -12.06
C GLU A 276 -2.25 14.93 -13.56
N ASN A 277 -1.23 15.05 -14.41
CA ASN A 277 -1.34 14.73 -15.84
C ASN A 277 -1.64 13.24 -16.10
N LEU A 278 -1.42 12.34 -15.13
CA LEU A 278 -1.75 10.92 -15.22
C LEU A 278 -3.15 10.58 -14.74
N LYS A 279 -3.91 11.54 -14.21
CA LYS A 279 -5.21 11.30 -13.57
C LYS A 279 -6.24 10.69 -14.51
N ALA A 280 -6.32 11.17 -15.75
CA ALA A 280 -7.25 10.62 -16.74
C ALA A 280 -6.97 9.12 -16.99
N ARG A 281 -5.70 8.77 -17.15
CA ARG A 281 -5.25 7.40 -17.38
C ARG A 281 -5.45 6.51 -16.14
N PHE A 282 -5.13 7.02 -14.96
CA PHE A 282 -5.39 6.32 -13.71
C PHE A 282 -6.87 6.03 -13.55
N ASN A 283 -7.72 7.02 -13.80
CA ASN A 283 -9.17 6.86 -13.76
C ASN A 283 -9.64 5.80 -14.74
N GLU A 284 -9.17 5.81 -15.99
CA GLU A 284 -9.54 4.78 -16.97
C GLU A 284 -9.23 3.36 -16.47
N ARG A 285 -8.01 3.13 -15.97
CA ARG A 285 -7.61 1.83 -15.40
C ARG A 285 -8.40 1.48 -14.14
N TRP A 286 -8.71 2.47 -13.30
CA TRP A 286 -9.51 2.24 -12.11
C TRP A 286 -10.89 1.70 -12.44
N HIS A 287 -11.59 2.29 -13.43
CA HIS A 287 -12.92 1.83 -13.84
C HIS A 287 -12.90 0.42 -14.46
N LYS A 288 -11.82 0.05 -15.15
CA LYS A 288 -11.63 -1.32 -15.66
C LYS A 288 -11.45 -2.32 -14.53
N ALA A 289 -10.64 -1.98 -13.54
CA ALA A 289 -10.38 -2.85 -12.38
C ALA A 289 -11.58 -2.94 -11.42
N PHE A 290 -12.21 -1.81 -11.09
CA PHE A 290 -13.28 -1.71 -10.09
C PHE A 290 -14.56 -1.12 -10.72
N PRO A 291 -15.23 -1.86 -11.62
CA PRO A 291 -16.46 -1.40 -12.25
C PRO A 291 -17.55 -1.25 -11.18
N THR A 292 -18.11 -0.05 -11.05
CA THR A 292 -19.32 0.16 -10.25
C THR A 292 -20.49 -0.54 -10.93
N SER A 293 -21.23 -1.37 -10.21
CA SER A 293 -22.49 -1.93 -10.71
C SER A 293 -23.41 -0.78 -11.11
N THR A 294 -23.69 -0.62 -12.40
CA THR A 294 -24.84 0.17 -12.83
C THR A 294 -26.08 -0.56 -12.35
N VAL A 295 -26.71 -0.07 -11.29
CA VAL A 295 -28.11 -0.42 -11.02
C VAL A 295 -28.89 0.09 -12.21
N SER A 296 -29.22 -0.80 -13.14
CA SER A 296 -30.25 -0.56 -14.13
C SER A 296 -31.52 -0.25 -13.34
N LEU A 297 -31.90 1.02 -13.32
CA LEU A 297 -33.26 1.41 -12.99
C LEU A 297 -34.15 0.74 -14.03
N GLU A 298 -34.68 -0.44 -13.71
CA GLU A 298 -35.88 -0.94 -14.35
C GLU A 298 -36.96 0.09 -14.05
N ILE A 299 -37.18 0.99 -15.00
CA ILE A 299 -38.40 1.76 -15.11
C ILE A 299 -39.48 0.71 -15.32
N LYS A 300 -40.13 0.28 -14.24
CA LYS A 300 -41.41 -0.41 -14.33
C LYS A 300 -42.38 0.60 -14.93
N GLY A 301 -42.63 0.46 -16.22
CA GLY A 301 -43.72 1.15 -16.89
C GLY A 301 -45.03 0.74 -16.22
N GLU A 302 -45.78 1.74 -15.79
CA GLU A 302 -47.20 1.66 -15.44
C GLU A 302 -48.05 1.26 -16.66
#